data_AF-A0A1V9YJV0-F1
#
_entry.id   AF-A0A1V9YJV0-F1
#
_cell.length_a   1.000
_cell.length_b   1.000
_cell.length_c   1.000
_cell.angle_alpha   90.00
_cell.angle_beta   90.00
_cell.angle_gamma   90.00
#
_symmetry.space_group_name_H-M   'P 1'
#
loop_
_entity.id
_entity.type
_entity.pdbx_description
1 polymer ?
#
loop_
_entity_poly.entity_id
_entity_poly.type
_entity_poly.pdbx_seq_one_letter_code
_entity_poly.pdbx_strand_id
1 'polypeptide(L)'
;MNAFGGAATTTRPPEKGAFPLDHYGECKEQIKVYLACLREKHNNHIDCKHLSQQYLQCRMDKGLMQPENLEKLGFDEKSYSTGRARSFEGKREKEGFVAGTGIKAMPGANQTKN
;
A
#
# COMPACT_ATOMS: atom_id res chain seq x y z
N MET A 1 4.29 -12.75 36.65
CA MET A 1 3.33 -11.97 35.84
C MET A 1 3.50 -10.51 36.21
N ASN A 2 3.85 -9.64 35.25
CA ASN A 2 3.57 -8.21 35.21
C ASN A 2 4.08 -7.70 33.86
N ALA A 3 3.16 -7.55 32.91
CA ALA A 3 3.41 -7.14 31.55
C ALA A 3 3.07 -5.65 31.40
N PHE A 4 3.97 -4.90 30.76
CA PHE A 4 3.78 -3.51 30.30
C PHE A 4 3.58 -2.44 31.39
N GLY A 5 4.66 -2.09 32.09
CA GLY A 5 4.77 -0.87 32.88
C GLY A 5 5.88 0.03 32.34
N GLY A 6 5.71 0.56 31.12
CA GLY A 6 6.61 1.55 30.52
C GLY A 6 5.95 2.92 30.56
N ALA A 7 6.67 3.94 31.05
CA ALA A 7 6.22 5.33 31.15
C ALA A 7 5.45 5.77 29.91
N ALA A 8 4.31 6.45 30.13
CA ALA A 8 3.52 7.06 29.07
C ALA A 8 4.40 8.10 28.34
N THR A 9 5.03 7.66 27.24
CA THR A 9 5.49 8.59 26.22
C THR A 9 4.25 9.35 25.80
N THR A 10 4.30 10.69 25.85
CA THR A 10 3.24 11.49 25.23
C THR A 10 3.11 10.99 23.80
N THR A 11 2.04 10.24 23.52
CA THR A 11 1.83 9.62 22.23
C THR A 11 1.61 10.77 21.28
N ARG A 12 2.67 11.12 20.52
CA ARG A 12 2.53 12.05 19.41
C ARG A 12 1.39 11.49 18.55
N PRO A 13 0.30 12.24 18.36
CA PRO A 13 -0.76 11.77 17.47
C PRO A 13 -0.10 11.44 16.13
N PRO A 14 -0.55 10.38 15.45
CA PRO A 14 -0.05 10.05 14.13
C PRO A 14 -0.14 11.31 13.26
N GLU A 15 0.90 11.57 12.47
CA GLU A 15 1.02 12.78 11.63
C GLU A 15 -0.22 13.01 10.75
N LYS A 16 -0.94 11.94 10.40
CA LYS A 16 -2.14 11.97 9.56
C LYS A 16 -3.46 11.76 10.34
N GLY A 17 -3.40 11.73 11.68
CA GLY A 17 -4.53 11.44 12.56
C GLY A 17 -5.02 9.99 12.51
N ALA A 18 -5.99 9.66 13.36
CA ALA A 18 -6.76 8.43 13.22
C ALA A 18 -7.81 8.64 12.13
N PHE A 19 -7.89 7.72 11.17
CA PHE A 19 -8.81 7.83 10.05
C PHE A 19 -10.26 7.85 10.57
N PRO A 20 -11.08 8.86 10.21
CA PRO A 20 -12.48 8.89 10.60
C PRO A 20 -13.19 7.63 10.13
N LEU A 21 -13.91 6.97 11.04
CA LEU A 21 -14.75 5.84 10.67
C LEU A 21 -15.95 6.38 9.87
N ASP A 22 -16.19 5.84 8.68
CA ASP A 22 -17.34 6.17 7.84
C ASP A 22 -18.60 5.53 8.41
N HIS A 23 -19.26 6.23 9.34
CA HIS A 23 -20.43 5.71 10.05
C HIS A 23 -21.70 5.73 9.18
N TYR A 24 -21.83 6.75 8.33
CA TYR A 24 -23.03 6.96 7.52
C TYR A 24 -22.95 6.26 6.15
N GLY A 25 -21.77 5.75 5.78
CA GLY A 25 -21.58 5.03 4.52
C GLY A 25 -21.69 5.96 3.31
N GLU A 26 -21.14 7.17 3.39
CA GLU A 26 -21.27 8.15 2.30
C GLU A 26 -20.64 7.67 0.99
N CYS A 27 -19.61 6.82 1.08
CA CYS A 27 -18.92 6.24 -0.07
C CYS A 27 -19.24 4.74 -0.26
N LYS A 28 -20.41 4.30 0.22
CA LYS A 28 -20.80 2.88 0.22
C LYS A 28 -21.07 2.34 -1.19
N GLU A 29 -21.55 3.16 -2.12
CA GLU A 29 -21.82 2.71 -3.48
C GLU A 29 -20.51 2.43 -4.24
N GLN A 30 -19.53 3.33 -4.14
CA GLN A 30 -18.23 3.20 -4.80
C GLN A 30 -17.48 1.96 -4.27
N ILE A 31 -17.50 1.71 -2.95
CA ILE A 31 -16.87 0.51 -2.40
C ILE A 31 -17.58 -0.77 -2.84
N LYS A 32 -18.91 -0.79 -2.96
CA LYS A 32 -19.63 -1.97 -3.48
C LYS A 32 -19.20 -2.30 -4.90
N VAL A 33 -19.08 -1.30 -5.76
CA VAL A 33 -18.66 -1.49 -7.16
C VAL A 33 -17.23 -2.03 -7.22
N TYR A 34 -16.31 -1.46 -6.42
CA TYR A 34 -14.94 -1.97 -6.32
C TYR A 34 -14.88 -3.42 -5.83
N LEU A 35 -15.62 -3.76 -4.77
CA LEU A 35 -15.67 -5.11 -4.21
C LEU A 35 -16.35 -6.11 -5.16
N ALA A 36 -17.33 -5.68 -5.95
CA ALA A 36 -17.92 -6.50 -7.01
C ALA A 36 -16.87 -6.85 -8.07
N CYS A 37 -16.13 -5.85 -8.57
CA CYS A 37 -15.05 -6.06 -9.52
C CYS A 37 -13.98 -7.03 -8.98
N LEU A 38 -13.56 -6.88 -7.72
CA LEU A 38 -12.59 -7.80 -7.12
C LEU A 38 -13.10 -9.25 -7.11
N ARG A 39 -14.37 -9.45 -6.79
CA ARG A 39 -14.97 -10.80 -6.82
C ARG A 39 -15.00 -11.39 -8.24
N GLU A 40 -15.33 -10.58 -9.24
CA GLU A 40 -15.37 -11.00 -10.64
C GLU A 40 -13.98 -11.27 -11.24
N LYS A 41 -12.96 -10.51 -10.82
CA LYS A 41 -11.59 -10.60 -11.33
C LYS A 41 -10.67 -11.45 -10.46
N HIS A 42 -11.22 -12.36 -9.64
CA HIS A 42 -10.45 -13.24 -8.76
C HIS A 42 -9.43 -12.50 -7.87
N ASN A 43 -9.86 -11.39 -7.27
CA ASN A 43 -9.05 -10.48 -6.45
C ASN A 43 -7.87 -9.83 -7.20
N ASN A 44 -7.95 -9.69 -8.53
CA ASN A 44 -6.99 -8.91 -9.28
C ASN A 44 -7.27 -7.41 -9.12
N HIS A 45 -6.52 -6.76 -8.22
CA HIS A 45 -6.66 -5.33 -7.96
C HIS A 45 -6.26 -4.43 -9.13
N ILE A 46 -5.40 -4.90 -10.06
CA ILE A 46 -4.94 -4.10 -11.20
C ILE A 46 -6.11 -3.76 -12.12
N ASP A 47 -6.96 -4.74 -12.42
CA ASP A 47 -8.14 -4.57 -13.27
C ASP A 47 -9.17 -3.62 -12.63
N CYS A 48 -9.25 -3.63 -11.29
CA CYS A 48 -10.20 -2.84 -10.50
C CYS A 48 -9.63 -1.52 -9.98
N LYS A 49 -8.42 -1.14 -10.40
CA LYS A 49 -7.68 -0.01 -9.83
C LYS A 49 -8.38 1.34 -10.01
N HIS A 50 -9.01 1.55 -11.15
CA HIS A 50 -9.77 2.78 -11.40
C HIS A 50 -10.97 2.94 -10.45
N LEU A 51 -11.58 1.83 -10.01
CA LEU A 51 -12.68 1.84 -9.04
C LEU A 51 -12.18 2.14 -7.62
N SER A 52 -11.00 1.65 -7.25
CA SER A 52 -10.40 2.02 -5.96
C SER A 52 -10.00 3.50 -5.92
N GLN A 53 -9.57 4.08 -7.05
CA GLN A 53 -9.33 5.52 -7.18
C GLN A 53 -10.61 6.32 -6.88
N GLN A 54 -11.74 5.95 -7.52
CA GLN A 54 -13.03 6.63 -7.31
C GLN A 54 -13.51 6.54 -5.87
N TYR A 55 -13.31 5.38 -5.22
CA TYR A 55 -13.66 5.20 -3.81
C TYR A 55 -12.83 6.12 -2.90
N LEU A 56 -11.52 6.21 -3.12
CA LEU A 56 -10.64 7.08 -2.34
C LEU A 56 -10.94 8.56 -2.59
N GLN A 57 -11.25 8.94 -3.82
CA GLN A 57 -11.66 10.30 -4.15
C GLN A 57 -12.92 10.70 -3.38
N CYS A 58 -13.95 9.85 -3.38
CA CYS A 58 -15.16 10.09 -2.59
C CYS A 58 -14.84 10.35 -1.11
N ARG A 59 -13.91 9.59 -0.51
CA ARG A 59 -13.54 9.78 0.90
C ARG A 59 -12.82 11.10 1.15
N MET A 60 -12.02 11.59 0.20
CA MET A 60 -11.40 12.92 0.29
C MET A 60 -12.44 14.02 0.19
N ASP A 61 -13.36 13.92 -0.79
CA ASP A 61 -14.39 14.92 -1.03
C ASP A 61 -15.36 15.06 0.15
N LYS A 62 -15.59 13.95 0.88
CA LYS A 62 -16.45 13.89 2.06
C LYS A 62 -15.73 14.16 3.39
N GLY A 63 -14.42 14.44 3.36
CA GLY A 63 -13.63 14.67 4.58
C GLY A 63 -13.47 13.42 5.46
N LEU A 64 -13.75 12.22 4.92
CA LEU A 64 -13.52 10.93 5.55
C LEU A 64 -12.05 10.48 5.42
N MET A 65 -11.25 11.20 4.63
CA MET A 65 -9.81 11.06 4.45
C MET A 65 -9.21 12.47 4.26
N GLN A 66 -7.97 12.67 4.70
CA GLN A 66 -7.23 13.88 4.38
C GLN A 66 -7.01 13.99 2.86
N PRO A 67 -7.19 15.18 2.25
CA PRO A 67 -6.89 15.37 0.83
C PRO A 67 -5.41 15.07 0.54
N GLU A 68 -5.16 14.17 -0.40
CA GLU A 68 -3.81 13.78 -0.83
C GLU A 68 -3.80 13.66 -2.35
N ASN A 69 -2.64 13.86 -2.96
CA ASN A 69 -2.50 13.73 -4.40
C ASN A 69 -2.62 12.25 -4.83
N LEU A 70 -3.49 11.98 -5.82
CA LEU A 70 -3.75 10.64 -6.33
C LEU A 70 -2.51 9.94 -6.91
N GLU A 71 -1.58 10.68 -7.51
CA GLU A 71 -0.32 10.15 -8.02
C GLU A 71 0.56 9.61 -6.87
N LYS A 72 0.59 10.32 -5.72
CA LYS A 72 1.31 9.84 -4.52
C LYS A 72 0.68 8.58 -3.93
N LEU A 73 -0.62 8.40 -4.11
CA LEU A 73 -1.34 7.19 -3.74
C LEU A 73 -1.17 6.06 -4.76
N GLY A 74 -0.39 6.30 -5.83
CA GLY A 74 -0.09 5.29 -6.86
C GLY A 74 -1.17 5.17 -7.92
N PHE A 75 -1.89 6.26 -8.22
CA PHE A 75 -2.83 6.38 -9.33
C PHE A 75 -2.27 7.27 -10.46
N ASP A 76 -0.98 7.18 -10.72
CA ASP A 76 -0.35 7.81 -11.89
C ASP A 76 -0.55 6.97 -13.16
N GLU A 77 -0.48 7.59 -14.34
CA GLU A 77 -0.63 6.92 -15.64
C GLU A 77 0.30 5.71 -15.82
N LYS A 78 1.53 5.78 -15.28
CA LYS A 78 2.52 4.67 -15.39
C LYS A 78 2.14 3.49 -14.52
N SER A 79 1.49 3.74 -13.39
CA SER A 79 1.05 2.71 -12.46
C SER A 79 -0.11 1.88 -12.99
N TYR A 80 -0.84 2.35 -14.01
CA TYR A 80 -1.86 1.57 -14.71
C TYR A 80 -1.25 0.60 -15.73
N SER A 81 -0.11 0.96 -16.33
CA SER A 81 0.58 0.11 -17.31
C SER A 81 1.55 -0.88 -16.69
N THR A 82 2.06 -0.60 -15.48
CA THR A 82 2.98 -1.49 -14.79
C THR A 82 2.20 -2.57 -14.04
N GLY A 83 1.94 -3.71 -14.70
CA GLY A 83 1.45 -4.91 -14.03
C GLY A 83 2.37 -5.33 -12.87
N ARG A 84 1.79 -5.94 -11.83
CA ARG A 84 2.44 -6.46 -10.59
C ARG A 84 3.98 -6.44 -10.66
N ALA A 85 4.63 -5.51 -9.97
CA ALA A 85 6.07 -5.60 -9.77
C ALA A 85 6.38 -6.99 -9.18
N ARG A 86 7.35 -7.71 -9.73
CA ARG A 86 7.71 -9.04 -9.22
C ARG A 86 8.13 -8.88 -7.77
N SER A 87 7.37 -9.47 -6.84
CA SER A 87 7.77 -9.52 -5.44
C SER A 87 9.08 -10.32 -5.36
N PHE A 88 10.11 -9.74 -4.74
CA PHE A 88 11.37 -10.44 -4.43
C PHE A 88 11.27 -11.23 -3.11
N GLU A 89 10.04 -11.41 -2.58
CA GLU A 89 9.78 -12.33 -1.47
C GLU A 89 10.32 -13.73 -1.82
N GLY A 90 11.17 -14.28 -0.95
CA GLY A 90 11.89 -15.54 -1.18
C GLY A 90 13.28 -15.43 -1.84
N LYS A 91 13.62 -14.33 -2.53
CA LYS A 91 14.96 -14.17 -3.13
C LYS A 91 16.03 -13.84 -2.09
N ARG A 92 15.68 -12.99 -1.13
CA ARG A 92 16.58 -12.57 -0.02
C ARG A 92 17.03 -13.75 0.84
N GLU A 93 16.14 -14.70 1.11
CA GLU A 93 16.45 -15.90 1.90
C GLU A 93 17.39 -16.85 1.13
N LYS A 94 17.19 -16.99 -0.19
CA LYS A 94 18.08 -17.75 -1.08
C LYS A 94 19.46 -17.11 -1.24
N GLU A 95 19.53 -15.78 -1.17
CA GLU A 95 20.76 -14.99 -1.26
C GLU A 95 21.47 -14.81 0.10
N GLY A 96 21.00 -15.51 1.16
CA GLY A 96 21.68 -15.53 2.47
C GLY A 96 21.48 -14.26 3.30
N PHE A 97 20.31 -13.63 3.21
CA PHE A 97 19.96 -12.47 4.03
C PHE A 97 19.85 -12.86 5.52
N VAL A 98 20.84 -12.44 6.30
CA VAL A 98 20.83 -12.52 7.77
C VAL A 98 20.64 -11.11 8.34
N ALA A 99 19.67 -10.94 9.23
CA ALA A 99 19.39 -9.66 9.85
C ALA A 99 20.63 -9.13 10.60
N GLY A 100 21.06 -7.90 10.28
CA GLY A 100 22.24 -7.27 10.86
C GLY A 100 23.51 -7.36 10.00
N THR A 101 23.52 -8.14 8.93
CA THR A 101 24.57 -8.14 7.91
C THR A 101 23.99 -7.75 6.55
N GLY A 102 24.65 -6.83 5.83
CA GLY A 102 24.23 -6.47 4.48
C GLY A 102 24.24 -7.69 3.54
N ILE A 103 23.33 -7.69 2.57
CA ILE A 103 23.27 -8.69 1.49
C ILE A 103 24.65 -8.73 0.80
N LYS A 104 25.34 -9.87 0.85
CA LYS A 104 26.59 -10.03 0.09
C LYS A 104 26.22 -10.10 -1.39
N ALA A 105 26.66 -9.11 -2.17
CA ALA A 105 26.60 -9.20 -3.63
C ALA A 105 27.34 -10.48 -4.08
N MET A 106 26.63 -11.40 -4.74
CA MET A 106 27.28 -12.54 -5.38
C MET A 106 28.03 -12.08 -6.63
N PRO A 107 29.19 -12.70 -6.95
CA PRO A 107 30.00 -12.34 -8.10
C PRO A 107 29.33 -12.84 -9.38
N GLY A 108 29.17 -11.99 -10.39
CA GLY A 108 28.65 -12.45 -11.69
C GLY A 108 28.07 -11.41 -12.65
N ALA A 109 28.06 -10.12 -12.34
CA ALA A 109 27.76 -9.09 -13.34
C ALA A 109 29.04 -8.73 -14.10
N ASN A 110 29.27 -9.37 -15.25
CA ASN A 110 30.31 -8.94 -16.19
C ASN A 110 29.96 -7.54 -16.71
N GLN A 111 30.81 -6.57 -16.39
CA GLN A 111 30.74 -5.21 -16.90
C GLN A 111 31.29 -5.19 -18.33
N THR A 112 30.42 -5.30 -19.34
CA THR A 112 30.80 -4.87 -20.69
C THR A 112 30.57 -3.37 -20.80
N LYS A 113 31.63 -2.60 -20.52
CA LYS A 113 31.81 -1.25 -21.06
C LYS A 113 32.12 -1.38 -22.55
N ASN A 114 31.38 -0.66 -23.39
CA ASN A 114 31.91 -0.04 -24.59
C ASN A 114 31.25 1.32 -24.72
#